data_AF-A0A0C3II28-F1
#
_entry.id   AF-A0A0C3II28-F1
#
_cell.length_a   1.000
_cell.length_b   1.000
_cell.length_c   1.000
_cell.angle_alpha   90.00
_cell.angle_beta   90.00
_cell.angle_gamma   90.00
#
_symmetry.space_group_name_H-M   'P 1'
#
loop_
_entity.id
_entity.type
_entity.pdbx_description
1 polymer ?
#
loop_
_entity_poly.entity_id
_entity_poly.type
_entity_poly.pdbx_seq_one_letter_code
_entity_poly.pdbx_strand_id
1 'polypeptide(L)'
;YDNPQNLFTALWAKFHSSTSVEFQGSYLASVHPLVSDKERVQHAALEIWKVTGYHFRVHCHWPLKMGHKTLLWCCQDEDKKQKLQPSQREGAKHCDTMWMKQFPCNSALTISSCQQTGNTINQHTLSIRIKHTNAHTAYYNVTMPPEATQIIQDQLEWSTPSSLVTPAQVHSAWTKMSKILWKKDTNQLTSARTLLDECSNEVDIFDVEIPDGVEQICWGMKKISGMLEGKAVEIALDTT
;
A
#
# COMPACT_ATOMS: atom_id res chain seq x y z
N TYR A 1 28.83 8.33 -2.52
CA TYR A 1 28.19 9.55 -2.00
C TYR A 1 28.83 9.89 -0.68
N ASP A 2 29.07 11.17 -0.42
CA ASP A 2 29.83 11.62 0.76
C ASP A 2 29.08 11.42 2.07
N ASN A 3 27.75 11.40 2.02
CA ASN A 3 26.88 11.19 3.16
C ASN A 3 25.54 10.55 2.71
N PRO A 4 24.75 9.99 3.64
CA PRO A 4 23.44 9.40 3.34
C PRO A 4 22.48 10.39 2.67
N GLN A 5 22.46 11.65 3.12
CA GLN A 5 21.54 12.68 2.62
C GLN A 5 21.69 12.86 1.10
N ASN A 6 22.94 13.01 0.62
CA ASN A 6 23.23 13.17 -0.80
C ASN A 6 22.81 11.94 -1.62
N LEU A 7 22.99 10.72 -1.07
CA LEU A 7 22.54 9.50 -1.74
C LEU A 7 21.01 9.48 -1.87
N PHE A 8 20.30 9.74 -0.77
CA PHE A 8 18.84 9.69 -0.76
C PHE A 8 18.21 10.82 -1.58
N THR A 9 18.81 12.02 -1.62
CA THR A 9 18.39 13.10 -2.52
C THR A 9 18.58 12.71 -3.99
N ALA A 10 19.70 12.08 -4.35
CA ALA A 10 19.91 11.61 -5.72
C ALA A 10 18.94 10.49 -6.11
N LEU A 11 18.66 9.57 -5.18
CA LEU A 11 17.67 8.51 -5.35
C LEU A 11 16.26 9.09 -5.55
N TRP A 12 15.88 10.05 -4.71
CA TRP A 12 14.61 10.78 -4.81
C TRP A 12 14.46 11.40 -6.20
N ALA A 13 15.46 12.17 -6.64
CA ALA A 13 15.43 12.86 -7.92
C ALA A 13 15.24 11.87 -9.08
N LYS A 14 15.94 10.73 -9.05
CA LYS A 14 15.80 9.68 -10.08
C LYS A 14 14.40 9.10 -10.17
N PHE A 15 13.77 8.81 -9.03
CA PHE A 15 12.41 8.27 -8.98
C PHE A 15 11.33 9.27 -9.41
N HIS A 16 11.60 10.58 -9.27
CA HIS A 16 10.66 11.63 -9.67
C HIS A 16 10.89 12.14 -11.10
N SER A 17 12.07 11.89 -11.69
CA SER A 17 12.41 12.30 -13.05
C SER A 17 12.21 11.22 -14.11
N SER A 18 11.99 9.97 -13.73
CA SER A 18 12.09 8.83 -14.65
C SER A 18 11.05 7.74 -14.35
N THR A 19 10.51 7.14 -15.42
CA THR A 19 9.53 6.05 -15.34
C THR A 19 10.19 4.68 -15.14
N SER A 20 11.48 4.57 -15.44
CA SER A 20 12.32 3.40 -15.22
C SER A 20 13.58 3.85 -14.49
N VAL A 21 13.85 3.24 -13.35
CA VAL A 21 14.94 3.59 -12.46
C VAL A 21 15.89 2.41 -12.34
N GLU A 22 17.13 2.65 -12.75
CA GLU A 22 18.28 1.87 -12.32
C GLU A 22 19.23 2.80 -11.57
N PHE A 23 19.47 2.50 -10.30
CA PHE A 23 20.30 3.32 -9.44
C PHE A 23 21.23 2.45 -8.61
N GLN A 24 22.47 2.93 -8.47
CA GLN A 24 23.47 2.33 -7.62
C GLN A 24 24.21 3.43 -6.86
N GLY A 25 24.37 3.24 -5.56
CA GLY A 25 25.08 4.18 -4.71
C GLY A 25 25.56 3.54 -3.43
N SER A 26 26.60 4.13 -2.84
CA SER A 26 27.08 3.76 -1.52
C SER A 26 27.53 4.99 -0.74
N TYR A 27 27.55 4.87 0.59
CA TYR A 27 28.11 5.86 1.52
C TYR A 27 28.71 5.15 2.74
N LEU A 28 29.57 5.87 3.45
CA LEU A 28 30.14 5.42 4.72
C LEU A 28 29.21 5.79 5.87
N ALA A 29 28.88 4.81 6.69
CA ALA A 29 28.06 4.98 7.89
C ALA A 29 28.90 4.70 9.14
N SER A 30 28.83 5.62 10.12
CA SER A 30 29.41 5.41 11.43
C SER A 30 28.73 4.23 12.13
N VAL A 31 29.53 3.34 12.70
CA VAL A 31 29.03 2.19 13.44
C VAL A 31 28.69 2.61 14.87
N HIS A 32 27.45 2.32 15.27
CA HIS A 32 26.99 2.39 16.64
C HIS A 32 26.97 0.96 17.16
N PRO A 33 27.61 0.64 18.30
CA PRO A 33 27.76 -0.74 18.79
C PRO A 33 26.45 -1.49 19.01
N LEU A 34 25.36 -0.76 19.27
CA LEU A 34 24.03 -1.32 19.52
C LEU A 34 23.22 -1.60 18.24
N VAL A 35 23.71 -1.22 17.06
CA VAL A 35 22.95 -1.38 15.80
C VAL A 35 23.66 -2.36 14.89
N SER A 36 23.07 -3.55 14.76
CA SER A 36 23.52 -4.63 13.89
C SER A 36 23.46 -4.27 12.41
N ASP A 37 24.21 -4.99 11.57
CA ASP A 37 24.14 -4.82 10.12
C ASP A 37 22.76 -5.11 9.53
N LYS A 38 22.02 -6.03 10.15
CA LYS A 38 20.64 -6.33 9.80
C LYS A 38 19.75 -5.12 10.03
N GLU A 39 19.83 -4.49 11.21
CA GLU A 39 19.05 -3.29 11.54
C GLU A 39 19.41 -2.14 10.61
N ARG A 40 20.70 -1.93 10.29
CA ARG A 40 21.14 -0.91 9.32
C ARG A 40 20.47 -1.08 7.96
N VAL A 41 20.43 -2.32 7.46
CA VAL A 41 19.77 -2.63 6.19
C VAL A 41 18.26 -2.39 6.27
N GLN A 42 17.62 -2.71 7.40
CA GLN A 42 16.19 -2.43 7.61
C GLN A 42 15.89 -0.94 7.67
N HIS A 43 16.68 -0.15 8.41
CA HIS A 43 16.56 1.31 8.44
C HIS A 43 16.73 1.91 7.06
N ALA A 44 17.73 1.47 6.29
CA ALA A 44 17.91 1.93 4.91
C ALA A 44 16.72 1.59 4.01
N ALA A 45 16.10 0.40 4.17
CA ALA A 45 14.89 0.05 3.43
C ALA A 45 13.71 0.97 3.76
N LEU A 46 13.54 1.36 5.02
CA LEU A 46 12.52 2.32 5.44
C LEU A 46 12.76 3.72 4.86
N GLU A 47 14.00 4.19 4.85
CA GLU A 47 14.34 5.48 4.23
C GLU A 47 14.11 5.46 2.72
N ILE A 48 14.46 4.35 2.03
CA ILE A 48 14.13 4.17 0.61
C ILE A 48 12.61 4.26 0.39
N TRP A 49 11.81 3.64 1.26
CA TRP A 49 10.36 3.74 1.16
C TRP A 49 9.88 5.18 1.32
N LYS A 50 10.32 5.91 2.36
CA LYS A 50 9.94 7.31 2.57
C LYS A 50 10.27 8.19 1.37
N VAL A 51 11.43 7.96 0.78
CA VAL A 51 11.96 8.77 -0.32
C VAL A 51 11.29 8.43 -1.65
N THR A 52 10.99 7.16 -1.91
CA THR A 52 10.52 6.71 -3.22
C THR A 52 9.01 6.50 -3.28
N GLY A 53 8.34 6.35 -2.13
CA GLY A 53 6.93 5.97 -2.03
C GLY A 53 6.67 4.48 -2.31
N TYR A 54 7.69 3.71 -2.74
CA TYR A 54 7.56 2.30 -3.04
C TYR A 54 7.97 1.46 -1.83
N HIS A 55 7.09 0.55 -1.44
CA HIS A 55 7.35 -0.40 -0.35
C HIS A 55 7.94 -1.69 -0.92
N PHE A 56 8.98 -2.22 -0.26
CA PHE A 56 9.68 -3.42 -0.67
C PHE A 56 9.61 -4.49 0.42
N ARG A 57 9.23 -5.71 0.06
CA ARG A 57 9.25 -6.88 0.93
C ARG A 57 10.58 -7.61 0.82
N VAL A 58 11.07 -8.12 1.94
CA VAL A 58 12.26 -8.97 1.97
C VAL A 58 11.99 -10.26 1.20
N HIS A 59 12.87 -10.58 0.25
CA HIS A 59 12.87 -11.88 -0.41
C HIS A 59 13.85 -12.84 0.26
N CYS A 60 15.11 -12.43 0.39
CA CYS A 60 16.14 -13.25 1.02
C CYS A 60 17.26 -12.41 1.62
N HIS A 61 17.99 -13.04 2.54
CA HIS A 61 19.19 -12.50 3.14
C HIS A 61 20.39 -13.36 2.75
N TRP A 62 21.53 -12.71 2.56
CA TRP A 62 22.82 -13.38 2.45
C TRP A 62 23.72 -12.89 3.59
N PRO A 63 24.08 -13.77 4.54
CA PRO A 63 25.08 -13.42 5.53
C PRO A 63 26.43 -13.25 4.82
N LEU A 64 27.11 -12.15 5.07
CA LEU A 64 28.48 -11.92 4.62
C LEU A 64 29.41 -12.15 5.81
N LYS A 65 30.65 -12.59 5.55
CA LYS A 65 31.64 -12.83 6.63
C LYS A 65 31.85 -11.62 7.54
N MET A 66 31.66 -10.41 7.01
CA MET A 66 31.81 -9.13 7.71
C MET A 66 30.66 -8.18 7.36
N GLY A 67 29.43 -8.70 7.29
CA GLY A 67 28.27 -7.86 6.96
C GLY A 67 26.97 -8.59 6.70
N HIS A 68 25.97 -7.84 6.24
CA HIS A 68 24.64 -8.34 5.90
C HIS A 68 24.19 -7.80 4.56
N LYS A 69 23.61 -8.66 3.71
CA LYS A 69 23.02 -8.27 2.43
C LYS A 69 21.59 -8.77 2.35
N THR A 70 20.68 -7.94 1.88
CA THR A 70 19.27 -8.28 1.69
C THR A 70 18.84 -7.95 0.28
N LEU A 71 18.13 -8.88 -0.35
CA LEU A 71 17.35 -8.64 -1.56
C LEU A 71 15.89 -8.44 -1.17
N LEU A 72 15.31 -7.38 -1.70
CA LEU A 72 13.91 -7.00 -1.54
C LEU A 72 13.25 -6.83 -2.92
N TRP A 73 11.94 -7.07 -2.95
CA TRP A 73 11.08 -6.89 -4.12
C TRP A 73 9.96 -5.91 -3.80
N CYS A 74 9.51 -5.13 -4.78
CA CYS A 74 8.37 -4.24 -4.61
C CYS A 74 7.13 -5.06 -4.24
N CYS A 75 6.38 -4.55 -3.27
CA CYS A 75 5.16 -5.20 -2.79
C CYS A 75 4.09 -5.35 -3.89
N GLN A 76 4.11 -4.47 -4.90
CA GLN A 76 3.16 -4.43 -6.01
C GLN A 76 3.69 -5.08 -7.29
N ASP A 77 4.86 -5.72 -7.23
CA ASP A 77 5.44 -6.45 -8.38
C ASP A 77 4.67 -7.75 -8.65
N GLU A 78 4.04 -7.82 -9.84
CA GLU A 78 3.21 -8.96 -10.26
C GLU A 78 4.03 -10.26 -10.42
N ASP A 79 5.25 -10.17 -10.95
CA ASP A 79 6.10 -11.32 -11.25
C ASP A 79 6.67 -11.97 -9.99
N LYS A 80 6.63 -11.25 -8.88
CA LYS A 80 7.23 -11.66 -7.62
C LYS A 80 6.21 -12.11 -6.58
N LYS A 81 4.93 -12.20 -6.95
CA LYS A 81 3.79 -12.51 -6.07
C LYS A 81 4.12 -13.63 -5.08
N GLN A 82 3.88 -13.36 -3.79
CA GLN A 82 3.88 -14.41 -2.79
C GLN A 82 2.65 -15.28 -3.04
N LYS A 83 2.86 -16.58 -3.28
CA LYS A 83 1.76 -17.52 -3.45
C LYS A 83 0.95 -17.53 -2.15
N LEU A 84 -0.35 -17.26 -2.26
CA LEU A 84 -1.26 -17.42 -1.13
C LEU A 84 -1.31 -18.89 -0.78
N GLN A 85 -1.09 -19.21 0.49
CA GLN A 85 -1.52 -20.49 1.02
C GLN A 85 -2.97 -20.32 1.47
N PRO A 86 -3.93 -21.01 0.83
CA PRO A 86 -5.30 -21.02 1.31
C PRO A 86 -5.31 -21.55 2.74
N SER A 87 -6.03 -20.86 3.63
CA SER A 87 -6.25 -21.39 4.97
C SER A 87 -7.01 -22.71 4.87
N GLN A 88 -6.44 -23.80 5.39
CA GLN A 88 -7.08 -25.12 5.45
C GLN A 88 -8.07 -25.25 6.62
N ARG A 89 -8.30 -24.20 7.41
CA ARG A 89 -9.26 -24.23 8.51
C ARG A 89 -10.69 -24.27 7.97
N GLU A 90 -11.48 -25.24 8.42
CA GLU A 90 -12.93 -25.27 8.17
C GLU A 90 -13.57 -23.99 8.71
N GLY A 91 -14.39 -23.33 7.88
CA GLY A 91 -15.03 -22.05 8.21
C GLY A 91 -14.12 -20.81 8.09
N ALA A 92 -12.93 -20.92 7.48
CA ALA A 92 -12.10 -19.76 7.20
C ALA A 92 -12.83 -18.78 6.26
N LYS A 93 -13.29 -17.65 6.82
CA LYS A 93 -13.85 -16.56 6.03
C LYS A 93 -12.80 -16.07 5.04
N HIS A 94 -13.17 -16.04 3.77
CA HIS A 94 -12.37 -15.37 2.75
C HIS A 94 -12.19 -13.91 3.19
N CYS A 95 -10.95 -13.46 3.37
CA CYS A 95 -10.70 -12.06 3.61
C CYS A 95 -10.91 -11.33 2.28
N ASP A 96 -12.00 -10.57 2.16
CA ASP A 96 -12.22 -9.59 1.09
C ASP A 96 -11.29 -8.38 1.28
N THR A 97 -10.00 -8.66 1.40
CA THR A 97 -8.97 -7.63 1.40
C THR A 97 -8.91 -7.16 -0.04
N MET A 98 -9.30 -5.89 -0.30
CA MET A 98 -9.07 -5.27 -1.60
C MET A 98 -7.60 -5.50 -1.98
N TRP A 99 -7.39 -6.31 -3.00
CA TRP A 99 -6.06 -6.65 -3.45
C TRP A 99 -5.35 -5.38 -3.90
N MET A 100 -4.13 -5.16 -3.40
CA MET A 100 -3.29 -4.09 -3.92
C MET A 100 -3.10 -4.28 -5.42
N LYS A 101 -3.38 -3.21 -6.18
CA LYS A 101 -3.14 -3.19 -7.63
C LYS A 101 -1.66 -3.50 -7.89
N GLN A 102 -1.45 -4.45 -8.81
CA GLN A 102 -0.14 -4.97 -9.18
C GLN A 102 0.33 -4.35 -10.49
N PHE A 103 1.64 -4.38 -10.70
CA PHE A 103 2.29 -3.79 -11.87
C PHE A 103 3.51 -4.61 -12.32
N PRO A 104 3.83 -4.64 -13.63
CA PRO A 104 5.02 -5.27 -14.18
C PRO A 104 6.26 -4.40 -13.97
N CYS A 105 6.63 -4.14 -12.71
CA CYS A 105 7.71 -3.23 -12.36
C CYS A 105 9.11 -3.87 -12.29
N ASN A 106 9.21 -5.20 -12.42
CA ASN A 106 10.48 -5.95 -12.49
C ASN A 106 11.51 -5.49 -11.46
N SER A 107 11.04 -5.40 -10.22
CA SER A 107 11.73 -4.75 -9.13
C SER A 107 12.81 -5.63 -8.50
N ALA A 108 13.95 -5.03 -8.21
CA ALA A 108 15.01 -5.66 -7.43
C ALA A 108 15.75 -4.57 -6.64
N LEU A 109 15.58 -4.59 -5.31
CA LEU A 109 16.31 -3.74 -4.39
C LEU A 109 17.30 -4.59 -3.60
N THR A 110 18.58 -4.31 -3.75
CA THR A 110 19.65 -4.93 -2.96
C THR A 110 20.26 -3.89 -2.04
N ILE A 111 20.29 -4.20 -0.75
CA ILE A 111 20.94 -3.38 0.27
C ILE A 111 22.00 -4.24 0.95
N SER A 112 23.21 -3.73 1.08
CA SER A 112 24.26 -4.38 1.87
C SER A 112 24.94 -3.41 2.83
N SER A 113 25.21 -3.89 4.03
CA SER A 113 26.09 -3.27 5.01
C SER A 113 27.30 -4.17 5.19
N CYS A 114 28.50 -3.67 4.91
CA CYS A 114 29.74 -4.43 5.11
C CYS A 114 30.83 -3.57 5.75
N GLN A 115 31.62 -4.20 6.62
CA GLN A 115 32.81 -3.57 7.19
C GLN A 115 33.88 -3.39 6.11
N GLN A 116 34.55 -2.25 6.11
CA GLN A 116 35.68 -2.05 5.20
C GLN A 116 36.87 -2.94 5.58
N THR A 117 37.48 -3.52 4.56
CA THR A 117 38.73 -4.28 4.69
C THR A 117 39.90 -3.27 4.71
N GLY A 118 40.09 -2.60 5.86
CA GLY A 118 41.19 -1.65 6.07
C GLY A 118 40.94 -0.65 7.19
N ASN A 119 41.81 -0.69 8.21
CA ASN A 119 42.12 0.24 9.34
C ASN A 119 41.08 1.15 10.03
N THR A 120 39.84 1.32 9.57
CA THR A 120 38.80 2.08 10.28
C THR A 120 37.84 1.14 10.98
N ILE A 121 38.15 0.84 12.25
CA ILE A 121 37.49 -0.18 13.09
C ILE A 121 35.97 0.06 13.26
N ASN A 122 35.43 1.23 12.92
CA ASN A 122 34.02 1.61 13.17
C ASN A 122 33.30 2.21 11.95
N GLN A 123 33.67 1.85 10.73
CA GLN A 123 32.99 2.32 9.52
C GLN A 123 32.49 1.18 8.65
N HIS A 124 31.21 1.23 8.32
CA HIS A 124 30.57 0.28 7.41
C HIS A 124 30.20 1.00 6.11
N THR A 125 30.44 0.33 4.99
CA THR A 125 29.95 0.78 3.69
C THR A 125 28.52 0.27 3.53
N LEU A 126 27.57 1.20 3.44
CA LEU A 126 26.20 0.88 3.05
C LEU A 126 26.06 1.05 1.54
N SER A 127 25.68 -0.01 0.84
CA SER A 127 25.47 0.01 -0.61
C SER A 127 24.02 -0.31 -0.95
N ILE A 128 23.45 0.49 -1.84
CA ILE A 128 22.08 0.38 -2.34
C ILE A 128 22.15 0.22 -3.85
N ARG A 129 21.50 -0.82 -4.36
CA ARG A 129 21.27 -1.03 -5.79
C ARG A 129 19.79 -1.29 -6.01
N ILE A 130 19.14 -0.49 -6.85
CA ILE A 130 17.72 -0.61 -7.13
C ILE A 130 17.49 -0.63 -8.63
N LYS A 131 16.66 -1.57 -9.07
CA LYS A 131 16.07 -1.64 -10.40
C LYS A 131 14.56 -1.65 -10.23
N HIS A 132 13.86 -0.76 -10.92
CA HIS A 132 12.40 -0.66 -10.94
C HIS A 132 11.99 -0.02 -12.27
N THR A 133 11.45 -0.80 -13.19
CA THR A 133 11.38 -0.41 -14.61
C THR A 133 10.04 0.21 -15.02
N ASN A 134 9.06 0.26 -14.13
CA ASN A 134 7.72 0.76 -14.44
C ASN A 134 7.16 1.55 -13.27
N ALA A 135 7.16 2.87 -13.38
CA ALA A 135 6.54 3.76 -12.40
C ALA A 135 5.04 3.48 -12.29
N HIS A 136 4.56 3.38 -11.04
CA HIS A 136 3.17 3.09 -10.76
C HIS A 136 2.71 3.82 -9.51
N THR A 137 1.40 3.79 -9.25
CA THR A 137 0.84 4.38 -8.03
C THR A 137 1.57 3.83 -6.81
N ALA A 138 2.06 4.75 -5.98
CA ALA A 138 2.81 4.45 -4.78
C ALA A 138 2.01 3.55 -3.83
N TYR A 139 2.74 2.83 -2.97
CA TYR A 139 2.13 1.94 -2.00
C TYR A 139 1.34 2.77 -0.98
N TYR A 140 0.02 2.56 -0.88
CA TYR A 140 -0.75 3.18 0.18
C TYR A 140 -0.44 2.46 1.50
N ASN A 141 0.01 3.23 2.48
CA ASN A 141 0.35 2.68 3.78
C ASN A 141 -0.93 2.19 4.49
N VAL A 142 -1.13 0.87 4.52
CA VAL A 142 -2.22 0.22 5.28
C VAL A 142 -1.93 0.12 6.78
N THR A 143 -0.76 0.59 7.22
CA THR A 143 -0.43 0.60 8.64
C THR A 143 -1.34 1.59 9.36
N MET A 144 -1.76 1.22 10.57
CA MET A 144 -2.56 2.09 11.43
C MET A 144 -1.89 3.48 11.54
N PRO A 145 -2.63 4.57 11.28
CA PRO A 145 -2.07 5.91 11.41
C PRO A 145 -1.51 6.10 12.84
N PRO A 146 -0.41 6.86 13.00
CA PRO A 146 0.24 7.07 14.29
C PRO A 146 -0.75 7.53 15.37
N GLU A 147 -1.74 8.34 15.01
CA GLU A 147 -2.80 8.81 15.88
C GLU A 147 -3.65 7.65 16.42
N ALA A 148 -3.99 6.68 15.57
CA ALA A 148 -4.72 5.48 15.98
C ALA A 148 -3.85 4.55 16.84
N THR A 149 -2.54 4.51 16.57
CA THR A 149 -1.58 3.75 17.38
C THR A 149 -1.37 4.41 18.75
N GLN A 150 -1.30 5.73 18.80
CA GLN A 150 -1.19 6.52 20.03
C GLN A 150 -2.44 6.35 20.89
N ILE A 151 -3.64 6.45 20.30
CA ILE A 151 -4.90 6.18 21.02
C ILE A 151 -4.90 4.76 21.62
N ILE A 152 -4.41 3.75 20.88
CA ILE A 152 -4.31 2.39 21.41
C ILE A 152 -3.27 2.30 22.53
N GLN A 153 -2.12 2.95 22.40
CA GLN A 153 -1.07 2.96 23.42
C GLN A 153 -1.52 3.68 24.70
N ASP A 154 -2.16 4.84 24.57
CA ASP A 154 -2.73 5.62 25.67
C ASP A 154 -3.83 4.84 26.41
N GLN A 155 -4.61 4.01 25.67
CA GLN A 155 -5.64 3.14 26.26
C GLN A 155 -5.06 1.85 26.87
N LEU A 156 -3.94 1.34 26.33
CA LEU A 156 -3.26 0.12 26.78
C LEU A 156 -2.64 0.30 28.17
N GLU A 157 -2.20 1.51 28.51
CA GLU A 157 -1.65 1.84 29.83
C GLU A 157 -2.68 1.67 30.96
N TRP A 158 -3.98 1.72 30.64
CA TRP A 158 -5.08 1.69 31.60
C TRP A 158 -6.07 0.52 31.44
N SER A 159 -5.82 -0.38 30.48
CA SER A 159 -6.78 -1.43 30.09
C SER A 159 -6.15 -2.82 30.03
N THR A 160 -6.83 -3.84 30.55
CA THR A 160 -6.41 -5.24 30.37
C THR A 160 -6.59 -5.67 28.90
N PRO A 161 -5.75 -6.57 28.35
CA PRO A 161 -5.79 -6.94 26.92
C PRO A 161 -7.15 -7.43 26.39
N SER A 162 -8.01 -7.95 27.26
CA SER A 162 -9.38 -8.38 26.94
C SER A 162 -10.40 -7.24 26.77
N SER A 163 -10.04 -6.01 27.16
CA SER A 163 -10.88 -4.81 27.05
C SER A 163 -10.51 -3.90 25.88
N LEU A 164 -9.48 -4.26 25.11
CA LEU A 164 -9.08 -3.54 23.92
C LEU A 164 -10.01 -3.86 22.75
N VAL A 165 -10.38 -2.82 22.01
CA VAL A 165 -11.29 -2.90 20.86
C VAL A 165 -10.74 -3.90 19.84
N THR A 166 -11.44 -5.02 19.66
CA THR A 166 -11.10 -6.04 18.67
C THR A 166 -11.37 -5.54 17.25
N PRO A 167 -10.70 -6.07 16.21
CA PRO A 167 -11.02 -5.78 14.82
C PRO A 167 -12.50 -6.00 14.49
N ALA A 168 -13.15 -6.96 15.15
CA ALA A 168 -14.58 -7.21 15.01
C ALA A 168 -15.44 -6.06 15.57
N GLN A 169 -15.04 -5.47 16.70
CA GLN A 169 -15.71 -4.29 17.27
C GLN A 169 -15.50 -3.05 16.40
N VAL A 170 -14.30 -2.84 15.84
CA VAL A 170 -14.03 -1.76 14.88
C VAL A 170 -14.89 -1.93 13.63
N HIS A 171 -14.90 -3.13 13.03
CA HIS A 171 -15.72 -3.42 11.86
C HIS A 171 -17.23 -3.24 12.15
N SER A 172 -17.70 -3.69 13.31
CA SER A 172 -19.09 -3.53 13.74
C SER A 172 -19.46 -2.04 13.93
N ALA A 173 -18.58 -1.27 14.57
CA ALA A 173 -18.77 0.16 14.76
C ALA A 173 -18.76 0.90 13.41
N TRP A 174 -17.80 0.60 12.53
CA TRP A 174 -17.73 1.15 11.17
C TRP A 174 -18.97 0.80 10.35
N THR A 175 -19.44 -0.44 10.40
CA THR A 175 -20.66 -0.88 9.71
C THR A 175 -21.87 -0.12 10.25
N LYS A 176 -21.97 0.07 11.57
CA LYS A 176 -23.06 0.82 12.22
C LYS A 176 -23.04 2.30 11.81
N MET A 177 -21.87 2.93 11.80
CA MET A 177 -21.69 4.32 11.39
C MET A 177 -21.98 4.50 9.89
N SER A 178 -21.44 3.63 9.03
CA SER A 178 -21.68 3.64 7.58
C SER A 178 -23.15 3.43 7.25
N LYS A 179 -23.85 2.56 8.00
CA LYS A 179 -25.29 2.35 7.86
C LYS A 179 -26.09 3.62 8.15
N ILE A 180 -25.69 4.43 9.14
CA ILE A 180 -26.35 5.72 9.42
C ILE A 180 -26.17 6.68 8.23
N LEU A 181 -24.98 6.69 7.63
CA LEU A 181 -24.69 7.55 6.48
C LEU A 181 -25.43 7.12 5.21
N TRP A 182 -25.54 5.81 4.97
CA TRP A 182 -26.00 5.28 3.67
C TRP A 182 -27.46 4.80 3.68
N LYS A 183 -28.00 4.40 4.84
CA LYS A 183 -29.39 3.97 4.96
C LYS A 183 -30.28 5.14 5.36
N LYS A 184 -30.56 6.02 4.39
CA LYS A 184 -31.45 7.19 4.56
C LYS A 184 -32.92 6.78 4.72
N ASP A 185 -33.30 5.62 4.22
CA ASP A 185 -34.66 5.06 4.27
C ASP A 185 -34.66 3.55 4.60
N THR A 186 -35.81 3.03 5.02
CA THR A 186 -36.02 1.59 5.19
C THR A 186 -35.91 0.79 3.89
N ASN A 187 -36.37 1.37 2.78
CA ASN A 187 -36.25 0.85 1.42
C ASN A 187 -34.87 1.24 0.84
N GLN A 188 -34.17 0.26 0.27
CA GLN A 188 -32.82 0.46 -0.28
C GLN A 188 -32.81 1.35 -1.52
N LEU A 189 -33.80 1.21 -2.42
CA LEU A 189 -33.91 2.06 -3.60
C LEU A 189 -34.23 3.50 -3.22
N THR A 190 -35.10 3.73 -2.24
CA THR A 190 -35.36 5.08 -1.74
C THR A 190 -34.09 5.70 -1.18
N SER A 191 -33.32 4.96 -0.37
CA SER A 191 -32.02 5.43 0.14
C SER A 191 -31.05 5.77 -0.99
N ALA A 192 -30.94 4.91 -2.00
CA ALA A 192 -30.07 5.11 -3.15
C ALA A 192 -30.49 6.35 -3.96
N ARG A 193 -31.79 6.54 -4.22
CA ARG A 193 -32.30 7.75 -4.90
C ARG A 193 -31.96 9.01 -4.11
N THR A 194 -32.18 9.03 -2.79
CA THR A 194 -31.82 10.19 -1.96
C THR A 194 -30.33 10.51 -2.04
N LEU A 195 -29.46 9.50 -1.97
CA LEU A 195 -28.01 9.71 -2.07
C LEU A 195 -27.56 10.17 -3.47
N LEU A 196 -28.20 9.67 -4.54
CA LEU A 196 -27.91 10.09 -5.90
C LEU A 196 -28.39 11.54 -6.15
N ASP A 197 -29.52 11.92 -5.55
CA ASP A 197 -30.06 13.29 -5.61
C ASP A 197 -29.19 14.31 -4.85
N GLU A 198 -28.65 13.91 -3.68
CA GLU A 198 -27.61 14.67 -2.95
C GLU A 198 -26.36 14.95 -3.83
N CYS A 199 -26.11 14.10 -4.84
CA CYS A 199 -25.00 14.20 -5.81
C CYS A 199 -25.49 14.61 -7.22
N SER A 200 -26.65 15.26 -7.35
CA SER A 200 -27.26 15.62 -8.64
C SER A 200 -26.38 16.50 -9.55
N ASN A 201 -25.39 17.19 -8.99
CA ASN A 201 -24.39 17.94 -9.75
C ASN A 201 -23.42 17.04 -10.54
N GLU A 202 -23.19 15.80 -10.09
CA GLU A 202 -22.21 14.86 -10.66
C GLU A 202 -22.86 13.66 -11.35
N VAL A 203 -24.13 13.40 -11.04
CA VAL A 203 -24.88 12.23 -11.50
C VAL A 203 -26.15 12.65 -12.22
N ASP A 204 -26.52 11.91 -13.26
CA ASP A 204 -27.85 11.92 -13.87
C ASP A 204 -28.62 10.66 -13.43
N ILE A 205 -29.88 10.84 -13.07
CA ILE A 205 -30.82 9.74 -12.81
C ILE A 205 -31.72 9.63 -14.04
N PHE A 206 -31.82 8.42 -14.59
CA PHE A 206 -32.59 8.15 -15.80
C PHE A 206 -33.91 7.49 -15.44
N ASP A 207 -35.00 8.08 -15.94
CA ASP A 207 -36.32 7.44 -15.93
C ASP A 207 -36.38 6.45 -17.08
N VAL A 208 -36.24 5.16 -16.75
CA VAL A 208 -36.31 4.04 -17.69
C VAL A 208 -37.51 3.18 -17.33
N GLU A 209 -38.21 2.67 -18.35
CA GLU A 209 -39.30 1.72 -18.15
C GLU A 209 -38.80 0.52 -17.34
N ILE A 210 -39.51 0.24 -16.24
CA ILE A 210 -39.16 -0.81 -15.30
C ILE A 210 -39.94 -2.07 -15.71
N PRO A 211 -39.26 -3.19 -16.03
CA PRO A 211 -39.94 -4.43 -16.33
C PRO A 211 -40.80 -4.92 -15.16
N ASP A 212 -41.90 -5.62 -15.45
CA ASP A 212 -42.78 -6.18 -14.43
C ASP A 212 -42.01 -7.08 -13.45
N GLY A 213 -42.18 -6.80 -12.16
CA GLY A 213 -41.53 -7.55 -11.07
C GLY A 213 -40.08 -7.14 -10.79
N VAL A 214 -39.56 -6.10 -11.44
CA VAL A 214 -38.21 -5.56 -11.19
C VAL A 214 -38.30 -4.25 -10.41
N GLU A 215 -37.37 -4.08 -9.48
CA GLU A 215 -37.13 -2.83 -8.76
C GLU A 215 -35.76 -2.30 -9.20
N GLN A 216 -35.71 -1.16 -9.91
CA GLN A 216 -34.45 -0.63 -10.46
C GLN A 216 -34.32 0.90 -10.31
N ILE A 217 -33.07 1.35 -10.35
CA ILE A 217 -32.68 2.76 -10.53
C ILE A 217 -31.59 2.79 -11.60
N CYS A 218 -31.80 3.58 -12.63
CA CYS A 218 -30.79 3.83 -13.67
C CYS A 218 -30.14 5.17 -13.39
N TRP A 219 -28.81 5.22 -13.37
CA TRP A 219 -28.07 6.45 -13.16
C TRP A 219 -26.72 6.41 -13.87
N GLY A 220 -26.12 7.58 -14.10
CA GLY A 220 -24.82 7.70 -14.76
C GLY A 220 -24.02 8.88 -14.25
N MET A 221 -22.69 8.74 -14.22
CA MET A 221 -21.80 9.82 -13.81
C MET A 221 -21.51 10.75 -15.00
N LYS A 222 -21.86 12.03 -14.86
CA LYS A 222 -21.69 13.07 -15.90
C LYS A 222 -20.25 13.13 -16.42
N LYS A 223 -19.28 13.07 -15.51
CA LYS A 223 -17.85 13.11 -15.83
C LYS A 223 -17.40 11.94 -16.70
N ILE A 224 -17.91 10.74 -16.42
CA ILE A 224 -17.57 9.54 -17.19
C ILE A 224 -18.25 9.59 -18.55
N SER A 225 -19.52 10.00 -18.59
CA SER A 225 -20.27 10.19 -19.84
C SER A 225 -19.52 11.08 -20.84
N GLY A 226 -19.05 12.26 -20.40
CA GLY A 226 -18.26 13.16 -21.26
C GLY A 226 -16.91 12.59 -21.71
N MET A 227 -16.28 11.69 -20.95
CA MET A 227 -15.06 11.02 -21.37
C MET A 227 -15.30 9.93 -22.43
N LEU A 228 -16.48 9.31 -22.39
CA LEU A 228 -16.88 8.20 -23.24
C LEU A 228 -17.63 8.62 -24.50
N GLU A 229 -18.01 9.89 -24.62
CA GLU A 229 -18.70 10.43 -25.79
C GLU A 229 -17.91 10.14 -27.08
N GLY A 230 -18.53 9.41 -28.02
CA GLY A 230 -17.92 8.97 -29.27
C GLY A 230 -16.84 7.86 -29.14
N LYS A 231 -16.62 7.31 -27.93
CA LYS A 231 -15.57 6.31 -27.64
C LYS A 231 -16.08 5.02 -27.01
N ALA A 232 -17.35 4.96 -26.59
CA ALA A 232 -17.94 3.74 -26.05
C ALA A 232 -18.14 2.71 -27.16
N VAL A 233 -17.46 1.55 -27.07
CA VAL A 233 -17.52 0.45 -28.05
C VAL A 233 -18.26 -0.77 -27.49
N GLU A 234 -18.30 -0.93 -26.15
CA GLU A 234 -18.90 -2.10 -25.50
C GLU A 234 -19.49 -1.73 -24.13
N ILE A 235 -20.64 -2.31 -23.81
CA ILE A 235 -21.30 -2.22 -22.49
C ILE A 235 -21.35 -3.65 -21.94
N ALA A 236 -20.65 -3.89 -20.83
CA ALA A 236 -20.74 -5.15 -20.10
C ALA A 236 -21.70 -4.97 -18.92
N LEU A 237 -22.67 -5.88 -18.79
CA LEU A 237 -23.59 -5.97 -17.66
C LEU A 237 -23.19 -7.17 -16.81
N ASP A 238 -23.01 -6.95 -15.51
CA ASP A 238 -22.79 -8.00 -14.52
C ASP A 238 -23.97 -8.01 -13.55
N THR A 239 -24.50 -9.19 -13.25
CA THR A 239 -25.65 -9.37 -12.35
C THR A 239 -25.20 -10.11 -11.10
N THR A 240 -25.33 -9.47 -9.93
CA THR A 240 -25.16 -10.07 -8.60
C THR A 240 -26.47 -10.54 -7.99
#